data_AF-A0A1I3IGU6-F1
#
_entry.id   AF-A0A1I3IGU6-F1
#
_cell.length_a   1.000
_cell.length_b   1.000
_cell.length_c   1.000
_cell.angle_alpha   90.00
_cell.angle_beta   90.00
_cell.angle_gamma   90.00
#
_symmetry.space_group_name_H-M   'P 1'
#
loop_
_entity.id
_entity.type
_entity.pdbx_description
1 polymer ?
#
loop_
_entity_poly.entity_id
_entity_poly.type
_entity_poly.pdbx_seq_one_letter_code
_entity_poly.pdbx_strand_id
1 'polypeptide(L)' 'HGVKDWHARGRTNVIGALIGKTLLTISLFIASINADIFYAWITQDLLPKLLPLPMPGIHLNTCRLIPRT' A
#
# COMPACT_ATOMS: atom_id res chain seq x y z
N HIS A 1 -33.02 8.31 7.48
CA HIS A 1 -32.46 6.95 7.57
C HIS A 1 -31.86 6.58 6.23
N GLY A 2 -30.56 6.25 6.18
CA GLY A 2 -29.95 5.70 4.96
C GLY A 2 -29.76 4.20 5.15
N VAL A 3 -30.49 3.39 4.38
CA VAL A 3 -30.15 1.97 4.20
C VAL A 3 -28.84 1.96 3.42
N LYS A 4 -27.72 2.00 4.15
CA LYS A 4 -26.40 1.89 3.54
C LYS A 4 -26.13 0.40 3.43
N ASP A 5 -26.29 -0.13 2.23
CA ASP A 5 -25.89 -1.49 1.91
C ASP A 5 -24.35 -1.54 1.84
N TRP A 6 -23.64 -1.39 2.96
CA TRP A 6 -22.17 -1.35 2.99
C TRP A 6 -21.53 -2.60 2.34
N HIS A 7 -22.29 -3.67 2.16
CA HIS A 7 -21.88 -4.94 1.59
C HIS A 7 -22.38 -5.18 0.15
N ALA A 8 -22.94 -4.18 -0.53
CA ALA A 8 -23.40 -4.34 -1.91
C ALA A 8 -22.27 -4.84 -2.82
N ARG A 9 -22.53 -5.94 -3.53
CA ARG A 9 -21.56 -6.59 -4.43
C ARG A 9 -21.31 -5.71 -5.66
N GLY A 10 -20.08 -5.75 -6.21
CA GLY A 10 -19.70 -4.99 -7.41
C GLY A 10 -19.27 -3.54 -7.15
N ARG A 11 -18.97 -3.18 -5.90
CA ARG A 11 -18.44 -1.86 -5.58
C ARG A 11 -16.99 -1.72 -5.94
N THR A 12 -16.65 -0.50 -6.31
CA THR A 12 -15.27 -0.10 -6.50
C THR A 12 -14.84 0.76 -5.31
N ASN A 13 -13.87 0.25 -4.56
CA ASN A 13 -13.28 0.93 -3.43
C ASN A 13 -12.06 1.74 -3.88
N VAL A 14 -11.72 2.78 -3.13
CA VAL A 14 -10.60 3.67 -3.44
C VAL A 14 -9.72 3.81 -2.20
N ILE A 15 -8.41 3.73 -2.39
CA ILE A 15 -7.43 4.14 -1.38
C ILE A 15 -6.62 5.28 -1.99
N GLY A 16 -6.46 6.37 -1.24
CA GLY A 16 -5.63 7.49 -1.67
C GLY A 16 -4.87 8.10 -0.50
N ALA A 17 -3.72 8.70 -0.79
CA ALA A 17 -2.91 9.42 0.18
C ALA A 17 -2.78 10.90 -0.20
N LEU A 18 -3.02 11.76 0.78
CA LEU A 18 -2.83 13.21 0.69
C LEU A 18 -1.76 13.63 1.70
N ILE A 19 -0.79 14.44 1.27
CA ILE A 19 0.10 15.18 2.16
C ILE A 19 -0.21 16.67 2.00
N GLY A 20 -0.73 17.29 3.06
CA GLY A 20 -1.26 18.64 2.99
C GLY A 20 -2.37 18.75 1.94
N LYS A 21 -2.12 19.51 0.87
CA LYS A 21 -3.05 19.70 -0.26
C LYS A 21 -2.65 18.89 -1.50
N THR A 22 -1.58 18.10 -1.41
CA THR A 22 -1.01 17.34 -2.53
C THR A 22 -1.52 15.92 -2.47
N LEU A 23 -2.19 15.48 -3.54
CA LEU A 23 -2.60 14.11 -3.74
C LEU A 23 -1.42 13.30 -4.28
N LEU A 24 -0.94 12.33 -3.50
CA LEU A 24 0.25 11.54 -3.86
C LEU A 24 -0.11 10.33 -4.71
N THR A 25 -1.18 9.64 -4.34
CA THR A 25 -1.66 8.48 -5.09
C THR A 25 -3.13 8.21 -4.83
N ILE A 26 -3.77 7.60 -5.82
CA ILE A 26 -5.12 7.04 -5.76
C ILE A 26 -5.08 5.69 -6.48
N SER A 27 -5.63 4.67 -5.85
CA SER A 27 -5.77 3.34 -6.42
C SER A 27 -7.19 2.82 -6.26
N LEU A 28 -7.66 2.14 -7.29
CA LEU A 28 -9.03 1.67 -7.45
C LEU A 28 -9.08 0.15 -7.28
N PHE A 29 -10.00 -0.35 -6.45
CA PHE A 29 -10.10 -1.76 -6.09
C PHE A 29 -11.52 -2.28 -6.31
N ILE A 30 -11.68 -3.26 -7.20
CA ILE A 30 -12.95 -3.99 -7.40
C ILE A 30 -13.03 -5.17 -6.41
N ALA A 31 -12.68 -4.90 -5.15
CA ALA A 31 -12.64 -5.86 -4.07
C ALA A 31 -12.78 -5.12 -2.73
N SER A 32 -13.25 -5.81 -1.69
CA SER A 32 -13.23 -5.26 -0.32
C SER A 32 -11.80 -5.05 0.13
N ILE A 33 -11.47 -3.86 0.64
CA ILE A 33 -10.14 -3.57 1.16
C ILE A 33 -9.96 -4.33 2.48
N ASN A 34 -9.02 -5.26 2.51
CA ASN A 34 -8.57 -5.96 3.71
C ASN A 34 -7.12 -5.54 4.05
N ALA A 35 -6.57 -6.13 5.12
CA ALA A 35 -5.22 -5.83 5.57
C ALA A 35 -4.16 -6.10 4.49
N ASP A 36 -4.31 -7.18 3.72
CA ASP A 36 -3.35 -7.56 2.66
C ASP A 36 -3.36 -6.57 1.49
N ILE A 37 -4.55 -6.18 1.03
CA ILE A 37 -4.71 -5.17 -0.04
C ILE A 37 -4.14 -3.83 0.43
N PHE A 38 -4.43 -3.44 1.67
CA PHE A 38 -3.88 -2.20 2.23
C PHE A 38 -2.35 -2.26 2.34
N TYR A 39 -1.79 -3.36 2.85
CA TYR A 39 -0.35 -3.55 2.95
C TYR A 39 0.35 -3.56 1.58
N ALA A 40 -0.24 -4.23 0.59
CA ALA A 40 0.27 -4.21 -0.78
C ALA A 40 0.26 -2.80 -1.36
N TRP A 41 -0.83 -2.05 -1.17
CA TRP A 41 -0.91 -0.66 -1.62
C TRP A 41 0.14 0.23 -0.94
N ILE A 42 0.36 0.08 0.38
CA ILE A 42 1.42 0.82 1.09
C ILE A 42 2.80 0.53 0.48
N THR A 43 3.15 -0.75 0.33
CA THR A 43 4.50 -1.17 -0.04
C THR A 43 4.82 -0.97 -1.52
N GLN A 44 3.83 -1.17 -2.40
CA GLN A 44 4.03 -1.17 -3.84
C GLN A 44 3.70 0.18 -4.48
N ASP A 45 2.83 0.98 -3.87
CA ASP A 45 2.31 2.20 -4.47
C ASP A 45 2.66 3.45 -3.66
N LEU A 46 2.30 3.49 -2.39
CA LEU A 46 2.47 4.69 -1.57
C LEU A 46 3.95 4.95 -1.23
N LEU A 47 4.66 3.98 -0.66
CA LEU A 47 6.03 4.15 -0.20
C LEU A 47 7.00 4.53 -1.33
N PRO A 48 6.95 3.93 -2.53
CA PRO A 48 7.82 4.33 -3.64
C PRO A 48 7.58 5.77 -4.12
N LYS A 49 6.36 6.30 -3.96
CA LYS A 49 6.02 7.69 -4.31
C LYS A 49 6.39 8.68 -3.21
N LEU A 50 6.45 8.23 -1.96
CA LEU A 50 6.92 9.01 -0.82
C LEU A 50 8.44 9.08 -0.74
N LEU A 51 9.11 7.97 -1.09
CA LEU A 51 10.54 7.79 -0.97
C LEU A 51 11.08 7.42 -2.36
N PRO A 52 11.65 8.39 -3.13
CA PRO A 52 12.33 8.03 -4.36
C PRO A 52 13.50 7.06 -4.06
N LEU A 53 13.49 5.91 -4.73
CA LEU A 53 14.39 4.75 -4.63
C LEU A 53 15.91 5.06 -4.60
N PRO A 54 16.75 4.08 -4.20
CA PRO A 54 16.71 3.29 -2.98
C PRO A 54 17.42 4.07 -1.87
N MET A 55 17.01 3.95 -0.61
CA MET A 55 17.90 4.40 0.48
C MET A 55 19.12 3.47 0.52
N PRO A 56 20.36 3.94 0.24
CA PRO A 56 21.57 3.17 0.54
C PRO A 56 21.83 3.30 2.05
N GLY A 57 20.99 2.67 2.88
CA GLY A 57 21.09 2.90 4.33
C GLY A 57 20.25 2.01 5.24
N ILE A 58 19.43 1.11 4.69
CA ILE A 58 18.73 0.11 5.51
C ILE A 58 19.09 -1.28 5.00
N HIS A 59 20.30 -1.73 5.34
CA HIS A 59 20.61 -3.16 5.41
C HIS A 59 19.98 -3.71 6.70
N LEU A 60 18.66 -3.87 6.71
CA LEU A 60 18.01 -4.75 7.67
C LEU A 60 18.31 -6.18 7.20
N ASN A 61 19.29 -6.81 7.86
CA ASN A 61 19.57 -8.23 7.85
C ASN A 61 19.53 -8.92 6.48
N THR A 62 20.67 -8.89 5.77
CA THR A 62 21.02 -10.05 4.97
C THR A 62 21.35 -11.20 5.93
N CYS A 63 20.31 -11.91 6.40
CA CYS A 63 20.43 -13.32 6.76
C CYS A 63 20.80 -14.11 5.50
N ARG A 64 22.02 -13.92 4.98
CA ARG A 64 22.69 -14.93 4.17
C ARG A 64 23.61 -15.67 5.13
N LEU A 65 23.25 -16.92 5.38
CA LEU A 65 24.19 -17.95 5.77
C LEU A 65 25.38 -17.85 4.82
N ILE A 66 26.52 -17.39 5.32
CA ILE A 66 27.81 -17.58 4.65
C ILE A 66 28.16 -19.05 4.89
N PRO A 67 28.22 -19.92 3.87
CA PRO A 67 28.80 -21.24 4.07
C PRO A 67 30.29 -21.05 4.34
N ARG A 68 30.79 -21.61 5.44
CA ARG A 68 32.23 -21.80 5.60
C ARG A 68 32.70 -22.76 4.51
N THR A 69 33.63 -22.30 3.69
CA THR A 69 34.70 -23.10 3.08
C THR A 69 35.94 -22.23 3.02
#